data_AF-A0A842QAZ7-F1
#
_entry.id   AF-A0A842QAZ7-F1
#
_cell.length_a   1.000
_cell.length_b   1.000
_cell.length_c   1.000
_cell.angle_alpha   90.00
_cell.angle_beta   90.00
_cell.angle_gamma   90.00
#
_symmetry.space_group_name_H-M   'P 1'
#
loop_
_entity.id
_entity.type
_entity.pdbx_description
1 polymer ?
#
loop_
_entity_poly.entity_id
_entity_poly.type
_entity_poly.pdbx_seq_one_letter_code
_entity_poly.pdbx_strand_id
1 'polypeptide(L)'
;MIDLLDKIPMRSQYTVEQFLEDLKKVEPTPGTVHRIGAELIYYEWTCCKRVRGEDDSLTKEFNELLDFFEEGYEEKLIKGELTENEETPTSVIDNLIDQLSSELANTTIGRSADYIYDLLVATHEARQDELEEYSKLEEVVRNEVEEHPEDPDAWNELRLVLWVLGKYDSAKKAMKNARKLGWDAETSEIVAL
;
A
#
# COMPACT_ATOMS: atom_id res chain seq x y z
N MET A 1 8.83 -18.53 6.90
CA MET A 1 9.20 -17.88 8.18
C MET A 1 10.67 -17.50 8.32
N ILE A 2 11.65 -18.25 7.76
CA ILE A 2 13.09 -17.93 7.92
C ILE A 2 13.58 -16.75 7.05
N ASP A 3 12.85 -16.31 6.00
CA ASP A 3 13.37 -15.34 5.01
C ASP A 3 13.01 -13.85 5.26
N LEU A 4 12.10 -13.52 6.18
CA LEU A 4 11.72 -12.13 6.48
C LEU A 4 12.44 -11.56 7.71
N LEU A 5 12.63 -12.39 8.74
CA LEU A 5 13.28 -11.98 9.99
C LEU A 5 14.72 -11.51 9.77
N ASP A 6 15.36 -11.98 8.69
CA ASP A 6 16.70 -11.54 8.28
C ASP A 6 16.69 -10.18 7.54
N LYS A 7 15.53 -9.75 7.02
CA LYS A 7 15.40 -8.50 6.23
C LYS A 7 14.98 -7.31 7.09
N ILE A 8 14.19 -7.53 8.14
CA ILE A 8 13.70 -6.47 9.03
C ILE A 8 14.66 -6.33 10.22
N PRO A 9 15.39 -5.20 10.34
CA PRO A 9 16.31 -4.99 11.44
C PRO A 9 15.54 -4.79 12.74
N MET A 10 15.96 -5.48 13.79
CA MET A 10 15.50 -5.18 15.14
C MET A 10 16.07 -3.82 15.57
N ARG A 11 15.21 -2.85 15.86
CA ARG A 11 15.62 -1.52 16.32
C ARG A 11 15.32 -1.35 17.80
N SER A 12 16.04 -0.44 18.45
CA SER A 12 15.67 0.01 19.80
C SER A 12 14.58 1.09 19.79
N GLN A 13 14.41 1.76 18.65
CA GLN A 13 13.45 2.85 18.41
C GLN A 13 13.28 3.03 16.91
N TYR A 14 12.12 3.55 16.49
CA TYR A 14 11.85 3.90 15.10
C TYR A 14 11.58 5.38 14.96
N THR A 15 12.15 5.99 13.92
CA THR A 15 11.56 7.18 13.31
C THR A 15 10.52 6.78 12.27
N VAL A 16 9.69 7.74 11.81
CA VAL A 16 8.73 7.51 10.72
C VAL A 16 9.43 6.97 9.47
N GLU A 17 10.52 7.61 9.05
CA GLU A 17 11.30 7.18 7.88
C GLU A 17 11.83 5.74 8.06
N GLN A 18 12.42 5.42 9.21
CA GLN A 18 12.94 4.07 9.47
C GLN A 18 11.86 3.00 9.45
N PHE A 19 10.67 3.33 9.95
CA PHE A 19 9.52 2.43 9.88
C PHE A 19 9.10 2.19 8.43
N LEU A 20 8.97 3.25 7.62
CA LEU A 20 8.62 3.12 6.20
C LEU A 20 9.68 2.35 5.41
N GLU A 21 10.96 2.58 5.69
CA GLU A 21 12.08 1.84 5.11
C GLU A 21 12.00 0.33 5.36
N ASP A 22 11.57 -0.06 6.57
CA ASP A 22 11.40 -1.47 6.92
C ASP A 22 10.08 -2.04 6.39
N LEU A 23 9.02 -1.22 6.29
CA LEU A 23 7.77 -1.57 5.64
C LEU A 23 7.97 -1.95 4.16
N LYS A 24 8.84 -1.25 3.42
CA LYS A 24 9.18 -1.60 2.03
C LYS A 24 9.60 -3.06 1.86
N LYS A 25 10.33 -3.59 2.84
CA LYS A 25 10.87 -4.96 2.81
C LYS A 25 9.79 -6.02 2.98
N VAL A 26 8.63 -5.61 3.49
CA VAL A 26 7.43 -6.44 3.62
C VAL A 26 6.62 -6.44 2.31
N GLU A 27 6.84 -5.46 1.43
CA GLU A 27 6.11 -5.26 0.17
C GLU A 27 4.59 -5.22 0.36
N PRO A 28 4.06 -4.31 1.20
CA PRO A 28 2.69 -4.38 1.67
C PRO A 28 1.68 -4.17 0.54
N THR A 29 0.60 -4.93 0.62
CA THR A 29 -0.62 -4.73 -0.17
C THR A 29 -1.43 -3.54 0.36
N PRO A 30 -2.41 -3.02 -0.41
CA PRO A 30 -3.31 -1.98 0.09
C PRO A 30 -4.00 -2.35 1.41
N GLY A 31 -4.54 -3.57 1.52
CA GLY A 31 -5.21 -4.05 2.74
C GLY A 31 -4.31 -4.04 3.98
N THR A 32 -3.06 -4.51 3.82
CA THR A 32 -2.09 -4.48 4.93
C THR A 32 -1.62 -3.06 5.27
N VAL A 33 -1.52 -2.14 4.31
CA VAL A 33 -1.25 -0.72 4.59
C VAL A 33 -2.40 -0.07 5.36
N HIS A 34 -3.65 -0.30 4.96
CA HIS A 34 -4.83 0.19 5.68
C HIS A 34 -4.80 -0.22 7.16
N ARG A 35 -4.49 -1.49 7.43
CA ARG A 35 -4.35 -1.99 8.80
C ARG A 35 -3.27 -1.25 9.59
N ILE A 36 -2.12 -0.97 8.98
CA ILE A 36 -1.07 -0.19 9.66
C ILE A 36 -1.52 1.25 9.92
N GLY A 37 -2.26 1.86 8.98
CA GLY A 37 -2.88 3.17 9.16
C GLY A 37 -3.71 3.22 10.44
N ALA A 38 -4.63 2.25 10.58
CA ALA A 38 -5.53 2.16 11.72
C ALA A 38 -4.82 1.83 13.05
N GLU A 39 -3.77 1.00 13.04
CA GLU A 39 -3.13 0.53 14.29
C GLU A 39 -1.99 1.45 14.78
N LEU A 40 -1.17 1.95 13.86
CA LEU A 40 0.05 2.69 14.16
C LEU A 40 -0.10 4.18 13.86
N ILE A 41 -0.42 4.54 12.62
CA ILE A 41 -0.40 5.94 12.17
C ILE A 41 -1.49 6.75 12.88
N TYR A 42 -2.70 6.19 13.01
CA TYR A 42 -3.81 6.81 13.75
C TYR A 42 -3.44 7.07 15.23
N TYR A 43 -2.70 6.15 15.85
CA TYR A 43 -2.23 6.33 17.23
C TYR A 43 -1.22 7.48 17.34
N GLU A 44 -0.24 7.55 16.43
CA GLU A 44 0.76 8.61 16.44
C GLU A 44 0.14 9.98 16.13
N TRP A 45 -0.76 10.05 15.14
CA TRP A 45 -1.57 11.24 14.86
C TRP A 45 -2.37 11.69 16.08
N THR A 46 -3.06 10.77 16.76
CA THR A 46 -3.85 11.08 17.97
C THR A 46 -2.96 11.63 19.08
N CYS A 47 -1.77 11.05 19.27
CA CYS A 47 -0.79 11.52 20.25
C CYS A 47 -0.29 12.93 19.89
N CYS A 48 0.07 13.15 18.62
CA CYS A 48 0.54 14.43 18.11
C CYS A 48 -0.53 15.52 18.31
N LYS A 49 -1.77 15.26 17.85
CA LYS A 49 -2.93 16.15 17.98
C LYS A 49 -3.19 16.54 19.43
N ARG A 50 -3.09 15.60 20.37
CA ARG A 50 -3.30 15.88 21.81
C ARG A 50 -2.23 16.79 22.40
N VAL A 51 -0.98 16.65 21.96
CA VAL A 51 0.16 17.39 22.53
C VAL A 51 0.32 18.76 21.87
N ARG A 52 0.14 18.84 20.55
CA ARG A 52 0.47 20.01 19.73
C ARG A 52 -0.75 20.78 19.23
N GLY A 53 -1.92 20.14 19.23
CA GLY A 53 -3.16 20.70 18.71
C GLY A 53 -3.37 20.39 17.22
N GLU A 54 -4.62 20.51 16.77
CA GLU A 54 -5.05 20.15 15.41
C GLU A 54 -4.45 21.04 14.31
N ASP A 55 -4.20 22.30 14.62
CA ASP A 55 -3.69 23.27 13.65
C ASP A 55 -2.17 23.24 13.45
N ASP A 56 -1.44 22.49 14.29
CA ASP A 56 0.01 22.35 14.22
C ASP A 56 0.46 21.64 12.93
N SER A 57 1.56 22.10 12.35
CA SER A 57 2.05 21.60 11.05
C SER A 57 2.36 20.10 11.08
N LEU A 58 3.03 19.62 12.12
CA LEU A 58 3.38 18.20 12.25
C LEU A 58 2.12 17.34 12.42
N THR A 59 1.10 17.85 13.11
CA THR A 59 -0.19 17.15 13.23
C THR A 59 -0.89 17.01 11.87
N LYS A 60 -0.83 18.04 11.02
CA LYS A 60 -1.37 18.00 9.66
C LYS A 60 -0.60 17.02 8.77
N GLU A 61 0.72 17.01 8.85
CA GLU A 61 1.52 16.04 8.08
C GLU A 61 1.26 14.59 8.53
N PHE A 62 1.06 14.34 9.83
CA PHE A 62 0.60 13.03 10.30
C PHE A 62 -0.81 12.69 9.78
N ASN A 63 -1.69 13.68 9.60
CA ASN A 63 -3.01 13.46 9.01
C ASN A 63 -2.87 13.06 7.54
N GLU A 64 -2.05 13.76 6.77
CA GLU A 64 -1.78 13.42 5.36
C GLU A 64 -1.16 12.02 5.23
N LEU A 65 -0.25 11.64 6.14
CA LEU A 65 0.29 10.29 6.21
C LEU A 65 -0.80 9.26 6.55
N LEU A 66 -1.71 9.58 7.47
CA LEU A 66 -2.85 8.72 7.81
C LEU A 66 -3.78 8.55 6.60
N ASP A 67 -4.16 9.64 5.95
CA ASP A 67 -5.04 9.64 4.77
C ASP A 67 -4.45 8.76 3.66
N PHE A 68 -3.12 8.81 3.45
CA PHE A 68 -2.43 7.92 2.52
C PHE A 68 -2.57 6.45 2.91
N PHE A 69 -2.39 6.12 4.19
CA PHE A 69 -2.47 4.74 4.68
C PHE A 69 -3.90 4.20 4.66
N GLU A 70 -4.91 5.03 4.99
CA GLU A 70 -6.30 4.58 5.07
C GLU A 70 -6.92 4.36 3.69
N GLU A 71 -6.67 5.28 2.74
CA GLU A 71 -7.36 5.24 1.43
C GLU A 71 -6.44 5.59 0.25
N GLY A 72 -5.49 6.53 0.43
CA GLY A 72 -4.75 7.11 -0.69
C GLY A 72 -3.90 6.12 -1.49
N TYR A 73 -3.34 5.08 -0.85
CA TYR A 73 -2.61 4.04 -1.57
C TYR A 73 -3.53 3.18 -2.45
N GLU A 74 -4.65 2.70 -1.88
CA GLU A 74 -5.62 1.89 -2.62
C GLU A 74 -6.24 2.68 -3.76
N GLU A 75 -6.63 3.94 -3.48
CA GLU A 75 -7.23 4.84 -4.47
C GLU A 75 -6.32 5.05 -5.69
N LYS A 76 -5.03 5.34 -5.46
CA LYS A 76 -4.04 5.46 -6.55
C LYS A 76 -3.96 4.19 -7.40
N LEU A 77 -3.98 3.02 -6.75
CA LEU A 77 -3.91 1.74 -7.45
C LEU A 77 -5.18 1.48 -8.26
N ILE A 78 -6.37 1.65 -7.68
CA ILE A 78 -7.65 1.40 -8.35
C ILE A 78 -7.86 2.36 -9.52
N LYS A 79 -7.57 3.65 -9.33
CA LYS A 79 -7.65 4.65 -10.41
C LYS A 79 -6.55 4.51 -11.47
N GLY A 80 -5.57 3.64 -11.23
CA GLY A 80 -4.46 3.44 -12.16
C GLY A 80 -3.58 4.68 -12.30
N GLU A 81 -3.45 5.42 -11.21
CA GLU A 81 -2.68 6.66 -11.06
C GLU A 81 -1.25 6.42 -10.57
N LEU A 82 -0.90 5.17 -10.23
CA LEU A 82 0.49 4.79 -9.99
C LEU A 82 1.35 5.18 -11.20
N THR A 83 2.30 6.07 -10.96
CA THR A 83 3.23 6.56 -11.98
C THR A 83 4.22 5.46 -12.42
N GLU A 84 4.99 5.70 -13.48
CA GLU A 84 6.08 4.79 -13.89
C GLU A 84 7.14 4.58 -12.78
N ASN A 85 7.17 5.44 -11.77
CA ASN A 85 8.04 5.33 -10.61
C ASN A 85 7.33 4.74 -9.37
N GLU A 86 6.09 4.25 -9.51
CA GLU A 86 5.26 3.69 -8.42
C GLU A 86 4.74 2.29 -8.81
N GLU A 87 5.49 1.56 -9.64
CA GLU A 87 5.04 0.30 -10.22
C GLU A 87 4.99 -0.87 -9.23
N THR A 88 5.59 -0.71 -8.06
CA THR A 88 5.69 -1.70 -6.98
C THR A 88 5.35 -1.08 -5.62
N PRO A 89 4.96 -1.87 -4.61
CA PRO A 89 4.79 -1.37 -3.24
C PRO A 89 6.01 -0.61 -2.72
N THR A 90 7.21 -1.14 -2.97
CA THR A 90 8.48 -0.50 -2.58
C THR A 90 8.58 0.91 -3.14
N SER A 91 8.35 1.07 -4.44
CA SER A 91 8.48 2.35 -5.12
C SER A 91 7.38 3.35 -4.75
N VAL A 92 6.18 2.85 -4.38
CA VAL A 92 5.12 3.69 -3.80
C VAL A 92 5.55 4.26 -2.45
N ILE A 93 6.08 3.41 -1.58
CA ILE A 93 6.56 3.84 -0.26
C ILE A 93 7.82 4.72 -0.38
N ASP A 94 8.73 4.46 -1.34
CA ASP A 94 9.86 5.35 -1.64
C ASP A 94 9.36 6.75 -2.00
N ASN A 95 8.35 6.85 -2.89
CA ASN A 95 7.77 8.13 -3.27
C ASN A 95 7.11 8.85 -2.09
N LEU A 96 6.47 8.11 -1.19
CA LEU A 96 5.92 8.66 0.05
C LEU A 96 7.03 9.22 0.95
N ILE A 97 8.13 8.47 1.14
CA ILE A 97 9.29 8.91 1.95
C ILE A 97 9.88 10.21 1.38
N ASP A 98 10.04 10.30 0.05
CA ASP A 98 10.57 11.49 -0.63
C ASP A 98 9.70 12.75 -0.45
N GLN A 99 8.40 12.57 -0.16
CA GLN A 99 7.47 13.68 0.06
C GLN A 99 7.40 14.13 1.52
N LEU A 100 7.94 13.35 2.47
CA LEU A 100 7.91 13.71 3.89
C LEU A 100 8.75 14.95 4.17
N SER A 101 8.27 15.79 5.08
CA SER A 101 9.14 16.82 5.65
C SER A 101 10.26 16.19 6.49
N SER A 102 11.37 16.90 6.63
CA SER A 102 12.44 16.46 7.54
C SER A 102 11.98 16.39 9.01
N GLU A 103 10.95 17.15 9.41
CA GLU A 103 10.41 17.08 10.78
C GLU A 103 9.66 15.75 10.98
N LEU A 104 8.75 15.40 10.07
CA LEU A 104 7.99 14.15 10.16
C LEU A 104 8.89 12.93 9.99
N ALA A 105 9.77 12.90 8.99
CA ALA A 105 10.67 11.78 8.72
C ALA A 105 11.53 11.40 9.94
N ASN A 106 12.04 12.41 10.66
CA ASN A 106 12.87 12.22 11.85
C ASN A 106 12.07 12.11 13.16
N THR A 107 10.74 12.22 13.11
CA THR A 107 9.90 12.09 14.30
C THR A 107 9.96 10.65 14.79
N THR A 108 10.23 10.52 16.09
CA THR A 108 10.22 9.24 16.80
C THR A 108 8.79 8.76 16.99
N ILE A 109 8.53 7.50 16.64
CA ILE A 109 7.27 6.83 16.88
C ILE A 109 7.15 6.50 18.38
N GLY A 110 6.02 6.83 18.99
CA GLY A 110 5.74 6.64 20.41
C GLY A 110 5.46 5.19 20.82
N ARG A 111 5.05 4.33 19.89
CA ARG A 111 4.96 2.87 20.11
C ARG A 111 6.34 2.25 20.38
N SER A 112 6.38 1.17 21.14
CA SER A 112 7.63 0.45 21.40
C SER A 112 8.18 -0.18 20.13
N ALA A 113 9.50 -0.31 20.05
CA ALA A 113 10.15 -0.94 18.90
C ALA A 113 9.72 -2.40 18.71
N ASP A 114 9.50 -3.14 19.81
CA ASP A 114 8.97 -4.50 19.77
C ASP A 114 7.57 -4.54 19.13
N TYR A 115 6.68 -3.61 19.48
CA TYR A 115 5.34 -3.53 18.88
C TYR A 115 5.40 -3.27 17.38
N ILE A 116 6.26 -2.34 16.96
CA ILE A 116 6.43 -2.01 15.53
C ILE A 116 7.02 -3.20 14.76
N TYR A 117 7.99 -3.90 15.35
CA TYR A 117 8.56 -5.12 14.77
C TYR A 117 7.51 -6.21 14.61
N ASP A 118 6.74 -6.50 15.67
CA ASP A 118 5.67 -7.50 15.64
C ASP A 118 4.59 -7.12 14.61
N LEU A 119 4.26 -5.83 14.50
CA LEU A 119 3.33 -5.33 13.48
C LEU A 119 3.86 -5.57 12.06
N LEU A 120 5.15 -5.32 11.79
CA LEU A 120 5.76 -5.59 10.49
C LEU A 120 5.78 -7.09 10.15
N VAL A 121 6.03 -7.95 11.14
CA VAL A 121 5.95 -9.41 10.97
C VAL A 121 4.52 -9.84 10.66
N ALA A 122 3.54 -9.36 11.44
CA ALA A 122 2.12 -9.65 11.20
C ALA A 122 1.63 -9.12 9.85
N THR A 123 2.13 -7.98 9.40
CA THR A 123 1.85 -7.41 8.07
C THR A 123 2.34 -8.34 6.97
N HIS A 124 3.53 -8.92 7.13
CA HIS A 124 4.05 -9.88 6.15
C HIS A 124 3.24 -11.16 6.11
N GLU A 125 2.85 -11.70 7.27
CA GLU A 125 2.00 -12.89 7.35
C GLU A 125 0.65 -12.64 6.68
N ALA A 126 -0.03 -11.54 7.02
CA ALA A 126 -1.29 -11.15 6.39
C ALA A 126 -1.16 -10.99 4.87
N ARG A 127 -0.04 -10.41 4.39
CA ARG A 127 0.26 -10.36 2.96
C ARG A 127 0.36 -11.75 2.34
N GLN A 128 1.00 -12.72 3.00
CA GLN A 128 1.08 -14.08 2.44
C GLN A 128 -0.30 -14.71 2.29
N ASP A 129 -1.18 -14.49 3.26
CA ASP A 129 -2.57 -14.98 3.22
C ASP A 129 -3.32 -14.32 2.07
N GLU A 130 -3.24 -12.99 1.93
CA GLU A 130 -3.85 -12.26 0.80
C GLU A 130 -3.32 -12.75 -0.55
N LEU A 131 -2.00 -12.95 -0.70
CA LEU A 131 -1.43 -13.48 -1.94
C LEU A 131 -1.99 -14.87 -2.31
N GLU A 132 -2.29 -15.71 -1.33
CA GLU A 132 -2.93 -17.01 -1.59
C GLU A 132 -4.35 -16.85 -2.12
N GLU A 133 -5.11 -15.91 -1.55
CA GLU A 133 -6.48 -15.60 -1.99
C GLU A 133 -6.50 -14.99 -3.40
N TYR A 134 -5.65 -13.99 -3.64
CA TYR A 134 -5.51 -13.35 -4.95
C TYR A 134 -5.01 -14.32 -6.03
N SER A 135 -4.22 -15.33 -5.67
CA SER A 135 -3.76 -16.36 -6.61
C SER A 135 -4.93 -17.22 -7.12
N LYS A 136 -5.91 -17.52 -6.26
CA LYS A 136 -7.15 -18.21 -6.65
C LYS A 136 -8.03 -17.29 -7.50
N LEU A 137 -8.12 -16.01 -7.13
CA LEU A 137 -8.88 -15.01 -7.88
C LEU A 137 -8.33 -14.80 -9.29
N GLU A 138 -7.01 -14.87 -9.48
CA GLU A 138 -6.38 -14.71 -10.81
C GLU A 138 -6.94 -15.70 -11.84
N GLU A 139 -7.20 -16.96 -11.46
CA GLU A 139 -7.77 -17.95 -12.39
C GLU A 139 -9.18 -17.56 -12.82
N VAL A 140 -10.01 -17.10 -11.88
CA VAL A 140 -11.39 -16.66 -12.14
C VAL A 140 -11.40 -15.47 -13.10
N VAL A 141 -10.62 -14.44 -12.79
CA VAL A 141 -10.56 -13.21 -13.57
C VAL A 141 -9.95 -13.44 -14.95
N ARG A 142 -9.00 -14.39 -15.08
CA ARG A 142 -8.49 -14.81 -16.39
C ARG A 142 -9.57 -15.46 -17.25
N ASN A 143 -10.39 -16.33 -16.68
CA ASN A 143 -11.50 -16.94 -17.42
C ASN A 143 -12.51 -15.87 -17.85
N GLU A 144 -12.80 -14.88 -17.00
CA GLU A 144 -13.68 -13.76 -17.35
C GLU A 144 -13.14 -12.95 -18.54
N VAL A 145 -11.84 -12.64 -18.55
CA VAL A 145 -11.20 -12.00 -19.71
C VAL A 145 -11.24 -12.88 -20.97
N GLU A 146 -11.20 -14.21 -20.84
CA GLU A 146 -11.33 -15.13 -21.97
C GLU A 146 -12.76 -15.21 -22.52
N GLU A 147 -13.77 -15.18 -21.63
CA GLU A 147 -15.19 -15.19 -21.99
C GLU A 147 -15.67 -13.82 -22.52
N HIS A 148 -15.10 -12.74 -21.99
CA HIS A 148 -15.46 -11.36 -22.28
C HIS A 148 -14.22 -10.52 -22.67
N PRO A 149 -13.53 -10.84 -23.77
CA PRO A 149 -12.25 -10.20 -24.12
C PRO A 149 -12.35 -8.72 -24.51
N GLU A 150 -13.56 -8.22 -24.78
CA GLU A 150 -13.83 -6.82 -25.11
C GLU A 150 -14.29 -6.01 -23.90
N ASP A 151 -14.43 -6.63 -22.72
CA ASP A 151 -14.84 -5.95 -21.49
C ASP A 151 -13.66 -5.20 -20.85
N PRO A 152 -13.66 -3.85 -20.84
CA PRO A 152 -12.58 -3.08 -20.23
C PRO A 152 -12.44 -3.31 -18.73
N ASP A 153 -13.52 -3.62 -18.01
CA ASP A 153 -13.52 -3.75 -16.55
C ASP A 153 -12.89 -5.09 -16.13
N ALA A 154 -13.17 -6.18 -16.84
CA ALA A 154 -12.50 -7.47 -16.63
C ALA A 154 -10.97 -7.37 -16.80
N TRP A 155 -10.49 -6.58 -17.78
CA TRP A 155 -9.06 -6.32 -17.96
C TRP A 155 -8.48 -5.46 -16.83
N ASN A 156 -9.25 -4.53 -16.26
CA ASN A 156 -8.82 -3.73 -15.12
C ASN A 156 -8.78 -4.57 -13.83
N GLU A 157 -9.76 -5.44 -13.59
CA GLU A 157 -9.72 -6.37 -12.47
C GLU A 157 -8.51 -7.31 -12.58
N LEU A 158 -8.24 -7.84 -13.78
CA LEU A 158 -7.05 -8.65 -14.02
C LEU A 158 -5.77 -7.89 -13.70
N ARG A 159 -5.69 -6.60 -14.08
CA ARG A 159 -4.55 -5.74 -13.73
C ARG A 159 -4.35 -5.66 -12.22
N LEU A 160 -5.42 -5.41 -11.46
CA LEU A 160 -5.34 -5.24 -10.01
C LEU A 160 -4.85 -6.52 -9.32
N VAL A 161 -5.46 -7.66 -9.67
CA VAL A 161 -5.05 -8.98 -9.14
C VAL A 161 -3.58 -9.27 -9.47
N LEU A 162 -3.17 -9.04 -10.72
CA LEU A 162 -1.79 -9.24 -11.13
C LEU A 162 -0.81 -8.33 -10.40
N TRP A 163 -1.23 -7.10 -10.08
CA TRP A 163 -0.40 -6.15 -9.35
C TRP A 163 -0.17 -6.61 -7.91
N VAL A 164 -1.23 -7.00 -7.20
CA VAL A 164 -1.15 -7.54 -5.83
C VAL A 164 -0.24 -8.78 -5.80
N LEU A 165 -0.35 -9.66 -6.80
CA LEU A 165 0.50 -10.85 -6.95
C LEU A 165 1.95 -10.57 -7.36
N GLY A 166 2.36 -9.31 -7.49
CA GLY A 166 3.71 -8.92 -7.89
C GLY A 166 4.04 -9.16 -9.36
N LYS A 167 3.04 -9.43 -10.21
CA LYS A 167 3.19 -9.67 -11.65
C LYS A 167 3.09 -8.37 -12.45
N TYR A 168 3.89 -7.37 -12.08
CA TYR A 168 3.76 -5.98 -12.52
C TYR A 168 3.78 -5.79 -14.05
N ASP A 169 4.65 -6.47 -14.79
CA ASP A 169 4.68 -6.39 -16.26
C ASP A 169 3.40 -6.91 -16.91
N SER A 170 2.75 -7.90 -16.30
CA SER A 170 1.48 -8.42 -16.78
C SER A 170 0.34 -7.48 -16.40
N ALA A 171 0.37 -6.90 -15.20
CA ALA A 171 -0.57 -5.86 -14.79
C ALA A 171 -0.54 -4.66 -15.75
N LYS A 172 0.65 -4.17 -16.14
CA LYS A 172 0.79 -3.09 -17.13
C LYS A 172 0.16 -3.43 -18.48
N LYS A 173 0.35 -4.67 -18.95
CA LYS A 173 -0.26 -5.13 -20.21
C LYS A 173 -1.79 -5.18 -20.11
N ALA A 174 -2.32 -5.68 -18.99
CA ALA A 174 -3.75 -5.71 -18.72
C ALA A 174 -4.34 -4.28 -18.68
N MET A 175 -3.67 -3.34 -18.00
CA MET A 175 -4.07 -1.92 -17.99
C MET A 175 -4.12 -1.31 -19.39
N LYS A 176 -3.11 -1.61 -20.20
CA LYS A 176 -3.04 -1.12 -21.58
C LYS A 176 -4.21 -1.65 -22.43
N ASN A 177 -4.62 -2.90 -22.20
CA ASN A 177 -5.78 -3.47 -22.87
C ASN A 177 -7.08 -2.82 -22.37
N ALA A 178 -7.27 -2.70 -21.05
CA ALA A 178 -8.41 -2.02 -20.44
C ALA A 178 -8.61 -0.62 -21.03
N ARG A 179 -7.56 0.23 -21.00
CA ARG A 179 -7.59 1.59 -21.56
C ARG A 179 -7.86 1.60 -23.07
N LYS A 180 -7.37 0.62 -23.83
CA LYS A 180 -7.64 0.51 -25.27
C LYS A 180 -9.11 0.18 -25.55
N LEU A 181 -9.74 -0.57 -24.65
CA LEU A 181 -11.16 -0.95 -24.71
C LEU A 181 -12.09 0.10 -24.12
N GLY A 182 -11.54 1.17 -23.52
CA GLY A 182 -12.31 2.32 -23.04
C GLY A 182 -12.39 2.44 -21.52
N TRP A 183 -11.63 1.64 -20.76
CA TRP A 183 -11.56 1.80 -19.31
C TRP A 183 -11.04 3.20 -18.95
N ASP A 184 -11.75 3.86 -18.03
CA ASP A 184 -11.42 5.17 -17.53
C ASP A 184 -11.89 5.33 -16.08
N ALA A 185 -11.01 5.82 -15.20
CA ALA A 185 -11.26 5.85 -13.76
C ALA A 185 -12.45 6.73 -13.34
N GLU A 186 -12.89 7.68 -14.18
CA GLU A 186 -14.02 8.56 -13.88
C GLU A 186 -15.37 7.95 -14.30
N THR A 187 -15.36 7.00 -15.22
CA THR A 187 -16.57 6.52 -15.91
C THR A 187 -16.79 5.01 -15.84
N SER A 188 -15.76 4.22 -15.54
CA SER A 188 -15.83 2.79 -15.31
C SER A 188 -16.22 2.44 -13.87
N GLU A 189 -16.66 1.19 -13.67
CA GLU A 189 -16.91 0.67 -12.33
C GLU A 189 -15.59 0.52 -11.54
N ILE A 190 -15.58 1.05 -10.32
CA ILE A 190 -14.44 0.97 -9.42
C ILE A 190 -14.57 -0.33 -8.63
N VAL A 191 -13.63 -1.25 -8.87
CA VAL A 191 -13.53 -2.52 -8.14
C VAL A 191 -12.66 -2.28 -6.90
N ALA A 192 -13.22 -2.51 -5.71
CA ALA A 192 -12.48 -2.46 -4.45
C ALA A 192 -11.59 -3.71 -4.28
N LEU A 193 -10.46 -3.55 -3.58
CA LEU A 193 -9.49 -4.63 -3.32
C LEU A 193 -9.67 -5.29 -1.93
#